data_AF-A0A848F5C2-F1
#
_entry.id   AF-A0A848F5C2-F1
#
_cell.length_a   1.000
_cell.length_b   1.000
_cell.length_c   1.000
_cell.angle_alpha   90.00
_cell.angle_beta   90.00
_cell.angle_gamma   90.00
#
_symmetry.space_group_name_H-M   'P 1'
#
loop_
_entity.id
_entity.type
_entity.pdbx_description
1 polymer ?
#
loop_
_entity_poly.entity_id
_entity_poly.type
_entity_poly.pdbx_seq_one_letter_code
_entity_poly.pdbx_strand_id
1 'polypeptide(L)'
;MGLTTQFLVNTAQRAIKDGLLAAALSGGSMAVRGKADTGSAVAPVNAPSHWVHGHEAVHREDVTVSHTLMGAAIHTASAMLWAGLYEGLQARRERRTVTGALVDAAGVAALAAVVDLKLVPERLTPGFQHRMTTRSLWMVYGSFALGLAMGGLQRRHEAPTVSDLRED
;
A
#
# COMPACT_ATOMS: atom_id res chain seq x y z
N MET A 1 -1.86 17.02 -26.26
CA MET A 1 -1.27 16.68 -24.94
C MET A 1 -0.05 15.82 -25.23
N GLY A 2 1.13 16.13 -24.70
CA GLY A 2 2.37 15.44 -25.07
C GLY A 2 2.39 13.98 -24.60
N LEU A 3 3.12 13.12 -25.32
CA LEU A 3 3.22 11.67 -25.07
C LEU A 3 3.77 11.38 -23.65
N THR A 4 4.72 12.19 -23.17
CA THR A 4 5.22 12.16 -21.78
C THR A 4 4.14 12.50 -20.75
N THR A 5 3.30 13.51 -21.02
CA THR A 5 2.21 13.90 -20.13
C THR A 5 1.17 12.78 -20.02
N GLN A 6 0.85 12.13 -21.13
CA GLN A 6 -0.07 11.00 -21.16
C GLN A 6 0.48 9.79 -20.41
N PHE A 7 1.78 9.50 -20.56
CA PHE A 7 2.45 8.45 -19.79
C PHE A 7 2.38 8.70 -18.28
N LEU A 8 2.65 9.94 -17.83
CA LEU A 8 2.58 10.32 -16.41
C LEU A 8 1.15 10.19 -15.86
N VAL A 9 0.15 10.70 -16.58
CA VAL A 9 -1.26 10.60 -16.17
C VAL A 9 -1.70 9.14 -16.08
N ASN A 10 -1.37 8.32 -17.08
CA ASN A 10 -1.71 6.90 -17.07
C ASN A 10 -1.03 6.16 -15.91
N THR A 11 0.22 6.49 -15.60
CA THR A 11 0.96 5.92 -14.46
C THR A 11 0.32 6.31 -13.13
N ALA A 12 -0.05 7.58 -12.96
CA ALA A 12 -0.74 8.06 -11.76
C ALA A 12 -2.10 7.37 -11.58
N GLN A 13 -2.89 7.23 -12.65
CA GLN A 13 -4.17 6.52 -12.61
C GLN A 13 -4.01 5.04 -12.23
N ARG A 14 -2.97 4.37 -12.72
CA ARG A 14 -2.66 2.98 -12.33
C ARG A 14 -2.28 2.88 -10.86
N ALA A 15 -1.37 3.75 -10.40
CA ALA A 15 -0.96 3.82 -9.00
C ALA A 15 -2.15 4.04 -8.06
N ILE A 16 -3.12 4.88 -8.43
CA ILE A 16 -4.36 5.08 -7.68
C ILE A 16 -5.17 3.79 -7.60
N LYS A 17 -5.44 3.13 -8.74
CA LYS A 17 -6.25 1.90 -8.78
C LYS A 17 -5.61 0.75 -8.02
N ASP A 18 -4.31 0.55 -8.20
CA ASP A 18 -3.56 -0.51 -7.52
C ASP A 18 -3.40 -0.22 -6.04
N GLY A 19 -3.15 1.05 -5.70
CA GLY A 19 -3.09 1.52 -4.32
C GLY A 19 -4.40 1.28 -3.60
N LEU A 20 -5.55 1.54 -4.23
CA LEU A 20 -6.87 1.23 -3.66
C LEU A 20 -7.07 -0.27 -3.42
N LEU A 21 -6.69 -1.11 -4.40
CA LEU A 21 -6.80 -2.57 -4.25
C LEU A 21 -5.89 -3.08 -3.14
N ALA A 22 -4.64 -2.62 -3.11
CA ALA A 22 -3.66 -2.98 -2.08
C ALA A 22 -4.10 -2.49 -0.69
N ALA A 23 -4.63 -1.27 -0.59
CA ALA A 23 -5.20 -0.72 0.63
C ALA A 23 -6.41 -1.52 1.13
N ALA A 24 -7.32 -1.90 0.22
CA ALA A 24 -8.51 -2.68 0.58
C ALA A 24 -8.15 -4.06 1.15
N LEU A 25 -7.22 -4.77 0.50
CA LEU A 25 -6.81 -6.10 0.96
C LEU A 25 -6.00 -6.04 2.26
N SER A 26 -5.02 -5.13 2.35
CA SER A 26 -4.23 -4.95 3.56
C SER A 26 -5.05 -4.41 4.72
N GLY A 27 -5.98 -3.49 4.47
CA GLY A 27 -6.93 -2.96 5.46
C GLY A 27 -7.93 -4.02 5.93
N GLY A 28 -8.42 -4.88 5.02
CA GLY A 28 -9.20 -6.06 5.39
C GLY A 28 -8.42 -7.04 6.26
N SER A 29 -7.15 -7.29 5.91
CA SER A 29 -6.22 -8.09 6.72
C SER A 29 -6.01 -7.47 8.10
N MET A 30 -5.83 -6.14 8.18
CA MET A 30 -5.75 -5.40 9.45
C MET A 30 -7.02 -5.57 10.27
N ALA A 31 -8.20 -5.50 9.66
CA ALA A 31 -9.46 -5.64 10.39
C ALA A 31 -9.65 -7.05 10.97
N VAL A 32 -9.42 -8.08 10.15
CA VAL A 32 -9.52 -9.48 10.57
C VAL A 32 -8.49 -9.80 11.65
N ARG A 33 -7.24 -9.41 11.44
CA ARG A 33 -6.15 -9.70 12.38
C ARG A 33 -6.20 -8.83 13.63
N GLY A 34 -6.67 -7.58 13.52
CA GLY A 34 -6.91 -6.69 14.65
C GLY A 34 -7.93 -7.27 15.61
N LYS A 35 -9.03 -7.82 15.08
CA LYS A 35 -10.04 -8.50 15.90
C LYS A 35 -9.44 -9.70 16.64
N ALA A 36 -8.57 -10.47 15.97
CA ALA A 36 -7.93 -11.64 16.56
C ALA A 36 -6.85 -11.30 17.60
N ASP A 37 -6.06 -10.25 17.36
CA ASP A 37 -4.90 -9.89 18.18
C ASP A 37 -5.27 -8.97 19.35
N THR A 38 -6.30 -8.13 19.20
CA THR A 38 -6.65 -7.07 20.18
C THR A 38 -8.11 -7.09 20.64
N GLY A 39 -8.97 -7.88 20.00
CA GLY A 39 -10.42 -7.83 20.26
C GLY A 39 -11.16 -6.71 19.51
N SER A 40 -10.45 -5.79 18.82
CA SER A 40 -11.06 -4.73 18.00
C SER A 40 -10.58 -4.78 16.55
N ALA A 41 -11.52 -4.82 15.61
CA ALA A 41 -11.23 -4.80 14.17
C ALA A 41 -10.72 -3.44 13.69
N VAL A 42 -11.10 -2.36 14.37
CA VAL A 42 -10.74 -1.00 13.93
C VAL A 42 -9.51 -0.44 14.63
N ALA A 43 -9.05 -1.05 15.72
CA ALA A 43 -7.84 -0.61 16.42
C ALA A 43 -6.60 -0.44 15.50
N PRO A 44 -6.21 -1.41 14.66
CA PRO A 44 -5.08 -1.20 13.74
C PRO A 44 -5.42 -0.18 12.63
N VAL A 45 -6.68 -0.09 12.19
CA VAL A 45 -7.11 0.88 11.17
C VAL A 45 -7.10 2.32 11.69
N ASN A 46 -7.40 2.51 12.97
CA ASN A 46 -7.34 3.79 13.66
C ASN A 46 -5.90 4.25 13.89
N ALA A 47 -4.97 3.33 14.10
CA ALA A 47 -3.62 3.64 14.55
C ALA A 47 -2.89 4.70 13.69
N PRO A 48 -2.92 4.68 12.34
CA PRO A 48 -2.25 5.70 11.52
C PRO A 48 -2.72 7.13 11.77
N SER A 49 -3.94 7.33 12.31
CA SER A 49 -4.45 8.67 12.64
C SER A 49 -3.63 9.38 13.73
N HIS A 50 -2.73 8.68 14.43
CA HIS A 50 -1.79 9.25 15.38
C HIS A 50 -0.87 10.32 14.79
N TRP A 51 -0.65 10.31 13.48
CA TRP A 51 0.06 11.38 12.77
C TRP A 51 -0.57 12.76 12.99
N VAL A 52 -1.90 12.80 13.14
CA VAL A 52 -2.70 14.01 13.35
C VAL A 52 -3.11 14.16 14.81
N HIS A 53 -3.52 13.05 15.44
CA HIS A 53 -4.15 13.07 16.76
C HIS A 53 -3.22 12.76 17.94
N GLY A 54 -1.94 12.51 17.69
CA GLY A 54 -0.99 12.15 18.73
C GLY A 54 -1.06 10.66 19.10
N HIS A 55 -0.14 10.23 19.97
CA HIS A 55 0.11 8.81 20.24
C HIS A 55 -1.09 8.09 20.87
N GLU A 56 -1.99 8.82 21.56
CA GLU A 56 -3.21 8.26 22.14
C GLU A 56 -4.12 7.60 21.09
N ALA A 57 -4.04 8.03 19.83
CA ALA A 57 -4.81 7.45 18.72
C ALA A 57 -4.47 5.97 18.47
N VAL A 58 -3.26 5.51 18.80
CA VAL A 58 -2.83 4.11 18.65
C VAL A 58 -3.66 3.16 19.53
N HIS A 59 -4.18 3.67 20.65
CA HIS A 59 -4.96 2.88 21.61
C HIS A 59 -6.48 2.99 21.40
N ARG A 60 -6.94 3.70 20.36
CA ARG A 60 -8.38 3.88 20.11
C ARG A 60 -9.00 2.64 19.47
N GLU A 61 -9.98 2.06 20.14
CA GLU A 61 -10.66 0.84 19.70
C GLU A 61 -12.08 1.07 19.12
N ASP A 62 -12.59 2.30 19.23
CA ASP A 62 -13.93 2.69 18.78
C ASP A 62 -13.94 3.17 17.33
N VAL A 63 -15.10 3.02 16.68
CA VAL A 63 -15.36 3.59 15.35
C VAL A 63 -15.64 5.08 15.51
N THR A 64 -14.76 5.92 14.95
CA THR A 64 -14.96 7.38 14.95
C THR A 64 -14.48 7.98 13.64
N VAL A 65 -15.11 9.06 13.18
CA VAL A 65 -14.67 9.78 11.96
C VAL A 65 -13.23 10.26 12.12
N SER A 66 -12.87 10.83 13.27
CA SER A 66 -11.54 11.38 13.51
C SER A 66 -10.42 10.33 13.45
N HIS A 67 -10.66 9.09 13.89
CA HIS A 67 -9.61 8.06 13.91
C HIS A 67 -9.75 7.04 12.79
N THR A 68 -10.96 6.52 12.55
CA THR A 68 -11.18 5.44 11.58
C THR A 68 -11.10 5.96 10.16
N LEU A 69 -11.78 7.06 9.83
CA LEU A 69 -11.72 7.61 8.48
C LEU A 69 -10.34 8.20 8.20
N MET A 70 -9.75 8.94 9.16
CA MET A 70 -8.41 9.49 9.02
C MET A 70 -7.35 8.39 8.87
N GLY A 71 -7.40 7.36 9.70
CA GLY A 71 -6.47 6.24 9.65
C GLY A 71 -6.58 5.46 8.33
N ALA A 72 -7.80 5.19 7.88
CA ALA A 72 -8.05 4.57 6.57
C ALA A 72 -7.56 5.44 5.40
N ALA A 73 -7.72 6.77 5.49
CA ALA A 73 -7.24 7.70 4.48
C ALA A 73 -5.71 7.74 4.41
N ILE A 74 -5.02 7.80 5.55
CA ILE A 74 -3.55 7.74 5.63
C ILE A 74 -3.04 6.41 5.10
N HIS A 75 -3.64 5.29 5.50
CA HIS A 75 -3.28 3.96 5.01
C HIS A 75 -3.44 3.85 3.49
N THR A 76 -4.54 4.37 2.96
CA THR A 76 -4.83 4.36 1.52
C THR A 76 -3.86 5.26 0.74
N ALA A 77 -3.57 6.46 1.24
CA ALA A 77 -2.61 7.37 0.63
C ALA A 77 -1.20 6.76 0.61
N SER A 78 -0.78 6.11 1.71
CA SER A 78 0.48 5.37 1.77
C SER A 78 0.51 4.23 0.76
N ALA A 79 -0.57 3.44 0.65
CA ALA A 79 -0.67 2.37 -0.33
C ALA A 79 -0.56 2.87 -1.78
N MET A 80 -1.15 4.03 -2.10
CA MET A 80 -1.02 4.66 -3.42
C MET A 80 0.40 5.15 -3.71
N LEU A 81 1.09 5.70 -2.72
CA LEU A 81 2.50 6.09 -2.83
C LEU A 81 3.36 4.88 -3.22
N TRP A 82 3.24 3.78 -2.48
CA TRP A 82 3.97 2.55 -2.75
C TRP A 82 3.55 1.88 -4.07
N ALA A 83 2.28 1.96 -4.44
CA ALA A 83 1.81 1.53 -5.75
C ALA A 83 2.43 2.33 -6.90
N GLY A 84 2.72 3.62 -6.71
CA GLY A 84 3.47 4.43 -7.66
C GLY A 84 4.88 3.89 -7.92
N LEU A 85 5.58 3.47 -6.86
CA LEU A 85 6.89 2.81 -7.00
C LEU A 85 6.75 1.48 -7.77
N TYR A 86 5.78 0.66 -7.43
CA TYR A 86 5.48 -0.59 -8.13
C TYR A 86 5.23 -0.37 -9.62
N GLU A 87 4.39 0.60 -9.97
CA GLU A 87 4.11 0.96 -11.37
C GLU A 87 5.35 1.48 -12.09
N GLY A 88 6.22 2.23 -11.40
CA GLY A 88 7.51 2.66 -11.93
C GLY A 88 8.45 1.50 -12.26
N LEU A 89 8.48 0.45 -11.43
CA LEU A 89 9.24 -0.78 -11.70
C LEU A 89 8.64 -1.55 -12.88
N GLN A 90 7.32 -1.73 -12.88
CA GLN A 90 6.60 -2.45 -13.92
C GLN A 90 6.67 -1.77 -15.29
N ALA A 91 6.78 -0.43 -15.33
CA ALA A 91 6.96 0.31 -16.58
C ALA A 91 8.36 0.13 -17.19
N ARG A 92 9.37 -0.20 -16.37
CA ARG A 92 10.75 -0.44 -16.80
C ARG A 92 11.00 -1.87 -17.29
N ARG A 93 10.08 -2.80 -17.03
CA ARG A 93 10.20 -4.18 -17.52
C ARG A 93 9.92 -4.24 -19.01
N GLU A 94 10.82 -4.88 -19.76
CA GLU A 94 10.62 -5.17 -21.19
C GLU A 94 9.45 -6.13 -21.43
N ARG A 95 9.20 -7.06 -20.50
CA ARG A 95 8.07 -8.00 -20.55
C ARG A 95 7.39 -8.08 -19.19
N ARG A 96 6.06 -7.91 -19.18
CA ARG A 96 5.23 -8.08 -17.98
C ARG A 96 4.89 -9.56 -17.80
N THR A 97 5.63 -10.24 -16.94
CA THR A 97 5.40 -11.65 -16.59
C THR A 97 4.73 -11.78 -15.23
N VAL A 98 4.10 -12.93 -14.97
CA VAL A 98 3.50 -13.24 -13.66
C VAL A 98 4.57 -13.18 -12.56
N THR A 99 5.72 -13.81 -12.80
CA THR A 99 6.85 -13.79 -11.87
C THR A 99 7.38 -12.38 -11.64
N GLY A 100 7.49 -11.56 -12.70
CA GLY A 100 7.94 -10.17 -12.57
C GLY A 100 7.02 -9.34 -11.67
N ALA A 101 5.71 -9.45 -11.86
CA ALA A 101 4.72 -8.76 -11.02
C ALA A 101 4.80 -9.20 -9.55
N LEU A 102 4.93 -10.51 -9.29
CA LEU A 102 5.06 -11.03 -7.93
C LEU A 102 6.37 -10.57 -7.25
N VAL A 103 7.49 -10.61 -7.96
CA VAL A 103 8.80 -10.19 -7.45
C VAL A 103 8.80 -8.70 -7.13
N ASP A 104 8.30 -7.86 -8.04
CA ASP A 104 8.25 -6.41 -7.81
C ASP A 104 7.32 -6.06 -6.67
N ALA A 105 6.14 -6.69 -6.59
CA ALA A 105 5.19 -6.46 -5.50
C ALA A 105 5.77 -6.88 -4.15
N ALA A 106 6.44 -8.04 -4.08
CA ALA A 106 7.13 -8.50 -2.89
C ALA A 106 8.28 -7.56 -2.49
N GLY A 107 9.07 -7.10 -3.46
CA GLY A 107 10.15 -6.14 -3.23
C GLY A 107 9.65 -4.80 -2.69
N VAL A 108 8.58 -4.25 -3.28
CA VAL A 108 7.94 -3.02 -2.81
C VAL A 108 7.37 -3.19 -1.41
N ALA A 109 6.67 -4.29 -1.13
CA ALA A 109 6.12 -4.55 0.19
C ALA A 109 7.21 -4.73 1.25
N ALA A 110 8.33 -5.40 0.92
CA ALA A 110 9.47 -5.54 1.80
C ALA A 110 10.13 -4.17 2.08
N LEU A 111 10.31 -3.35 1.04
CA LEU A 111 10.85 -1.99 1.20
C LEU A 111 9.93 -1.14 2.07
N ALA A 112 8.61 -1.20 1.85
CA ALA A 112 7.62 -0.53 2.67
C ALA A 112 7.73 -0.96 4.14
N ALA A 113 7.76 -2.26 4.41
CA ALA A 113 7.90 -2.78 5.77
C ALA A 113 9.19 -2.32 6.45
N VAL A 114 10.31 -2.26 5.74
CA VAL A 114 11.57 -1.73 6.29
C VAL A 114 11.45 -0.25 6.60
N VAL A 115 10.89 0.54 5.68
CA VAL A 115 10.70 1.99 5.89
C VAL A 115 9.81 2.23 7.10
N ASP A 116 8.63 1.62 7.11
CA ASP A 116 7.57 1.82 8.09
C ASP A 116 7.95 1.34 9.50
N LEU A 117 8.74 0.27 9.60
CA LEU A 117 9.04 -0.38 10.89
C LEU A 117 10.45 -0.10 11.43
N LYS A 118 11.35 0.46 10.61
CA LYS A 118 12.76 0.65 11.00
C LYS A 118 13.36 2.00 10.66
N LEU A 119 12.92 2.67 9.59
CA LEU A 119 13.61 3.87 9.10
C LEU A 119 12.90 5.17 9.45
N VAL A 120 11.56 5.17 9.48
CA VAL A 120 10.82 6.40 9.81
C VAL A 120 10.88 6.70 11.31
N PRO A 121 10.91 7.98 11.71
CA PRO A 121 10.73 8.36 13.11
C PRO A 121 9.42 7.82 13.68
N GLU A 122 9.37 7.56 14.98
CA GLU A 122 8.20 6.96 15.66
C GLU A 122 6.87 7.64 15.29
N ARG A 123 6.87 8.98 15.19
CA ARG A 123 5.71 9.80 14.82
C ARG A 123 5.15 9.49 13.42
N LEU A 124 6.00 9.03 12.50
CA LEU A 124 5.65 8.73 11.12
C LEU A 124 5.51 7.22 10.85
N THR A 125 5.68 6.38 11.88
CA THR A 125 5.35 4.95 11.73
C THR A 125 3.85 4.79 11.51
N PRO A 126 3.38 3.66 10.94
CA PRO A 126 1.94 3.42 10.77
C PRO A 126 1.17 3.29 12.09
N GLY A 127 1.85 2.93 13.19
CA GLY A 127 1.27 2.72 14.51
C GLY A 127 0.57 1.37 14.70
N PHE A 128 0.09 0.73 13.62
CA PHE A 128 -0.55 -0.59 13.73
C PHE A 128 0.41 -1.70 14.20
N GLN A 129 1.73 -1.51 14.10
CA GLN A 129 2.72 -2.44 14.66
C GLN A 129 2.64 -2.59 16.18
N HIS A 130 2.10 -1.59 16.88
CA HIS A 130 1.88 -1.63 18.32
C HIS A 130 0.61 -2.38 18.72
N ARG A 131 -0.20 -2.76 17.72
CA ARG A 131 -1.52 -3.38 17.90
C ARG A 131 -1.59 -4.77 17.27
N MET A 132 -0.51 -5.24 16.65
CA MET A 132 -0.53 -6.47 15.87
C MET A 132 0.68 -7.32 16.19
N THR A 133 0.48 -8.63 16.26
CA THR A 133 1.57 -9.60 16.35
C THR A 133 2.43 -9.56 15.08
N THR A 134 3.69 -10.00 15.19
CA THR A 134 4.58 -10.12 14.02
C THR A 134 3.97 -10.94 12.90
N ARG A 135 3.24 -12.02 13.23
CA ARG A 135 2.55 -12.85 12.23
C ARG A 135 1.45 -12.07 11.49
N SER A 136 0.69 -11.26 12.21
CA SER A 136 -0.33 -10.39 11.60
C SER A 136 0.29 -9.32 10.71
N LEU A 137 1.41 -8.73 11.11
CA LEU A 137 2.15 -7.78 10.26
C LEU A 137 2.57 -8.44 8.94
N TRP A 138 3.13 -9.65 8.98
CA TRP A 138 3.44 -10.41 7.77
C TRP A 138 2.22 -10.61 6.87
N MET A 139 1.05 -10.90 7.45
CA MET A 139 -0.19 -11.02 6.68
C MET A 139 -0.64 -9.69 6.07
N VAL A 140 -0.50 -8.56 6.78
CA VAL A 140 -0.87 -7.23 6.27
C VAL A 140 0.02 -6.84 5.08
N TYR A 141 1.35 -6.92 5.23
CA TYR A 141 2.28 -6.62 4.14
C TYR A 141 2.18 -7.65 2.99
N GLY A 142 1.88 -8.92 3.30
CA GLY A 142 1.61 -9.94 2.29
C GLY A 142 0.33 -9.66 1.49
N SER A 143 -0.76 -9.25 2.14
CA SER A 143 -2.00 -8.82 1.49
C SER A 143 -1.80 -7.55 0.67
N PHE A 144 -0.98 -6.61 1.15
CA PHE A 144 -0.57 -5.43 0.40
C PHE A 144 0.16 -5.81 -0.90
N ALA A 145 1.18 -6.68 -0.81
CA ALA A 145 1.90 -7.20 -1.97
C ALA A 145 0.95 -7.91 -2.96
N LEU A 146 0.02 -8.72 -2.46
CA LEU A 146 -0.96 -9.42 -3.29
C LEU A 146 -1.84 -8.44 -4.08
N GLY A 147 -2.27 -7.34 -3.46
CA GLY A 147 -3.04 -6.30 -4.14
C GLY A 147 -2.28 -5.63 -5.28
N LEU A 148 -1.02 -5.27 -5.05
CA LEU A 148 -0.14 -4.74 -6.10
C LEU A 148 0.06 -5.74 -7.25
N ALA A 149 0.36 -7.00 -6.90
CA ALA A 149 0.57 -8.06 -7.89
C ALA A 149 -0.68 -8.26 -8.76
N MET A 150 -1.87 -8.32 -8.16
CA MET A 150 -3.13 -8.45 -8.91
C MET A 150 -3.36 -7.28 -9.87
N GLY A 151 -3.07 -6.05 -9.44
CA GLY A 151 -3.12 -4.88 -10.32
C GLY A 151 -2.23 -5.02 -11.55
N GLY A 152 -0.96 -5.36 -11.35
CA GLY A 152 -0.01 -5.55 -12.46
C GLY A 152 -0.37 -6.73 -13.36
N LEU A 153 -0.93 -7.81 -12.80
CA LEU A 153 -1.36 -8.99 -13.54
C LEU A 153 -2.55 -8.70 -14.46
N GLN A 154 -3.53 -7.92 -14.00
CA GLN A 154 -4.70 -7.55 -14.81
C GLN A 154 -4.29 -6.78 -16.08
N ARG A 155 -3.23 -5.98 -15.98
CA ARG A 155 -2.77 -5.10 -17.08
C ARG A 155 -1.61 -5.65 -17.89
N ARG A 156 -1.20 -6.90 -17.66
CA ARG A 156 -0.04 -7.49 -18.37
C ARG A 156 -0.21 -7.49 -19.90
N HIS A 157 -1.43 -7.29 -20.41
CA HIS A 157 -1.77 -7.27 -21.83
C HIS A 157 -2.09 -5.86 -22.40
N GLU A 158 -2.12 -4.79 -21.59
CA GLU A 158 -2.82 -3.55 -21.98
C GLU A 158 -1.95 -2.27 -22.04
N ALA A 159 -0.72 -2.23 -21.52
CA ALA A 159 -0.03 -0.97 -21.28
C ALA A 159 1.27 -0.76 -22.08
N PRO A 160 1.55 0.48 -22.55
CA PRO A 160 2.85 0.87 -23.09
C PRO A 160 3.99 0.70 -22.06
N THR A 161 5.21 0.52 -22.55
CA THR A 161 6.47 0.38 -21.80
C THR A 161 7.36 1.60 -21.97
N VAL A 162 8.36 1.79 -21.10
CA VAL A 162 9.32 2.92 -21.23
C VAL A 162 10.11 2.85 -22.55
N SER A 163 10.28 1.66 -23.13
CA SER A 163 10.81 1.47 -24.49
C SER A 163 10.03 2.26 -25.54
N ASP A 164 8.72 2.37 -25.38
CA ASP A 164 7.82 3.01 -26.34
C ASP A 164 7.98 4.53 -26.32
N LEU A 165 8.67 5.08 -25.32
CA LEU A 165 9.03 6.49 -25.22
C LEU A 165 10.40 6.81 -25.85
N ARG A 166 11.20 5.78 -26.21
CA ARG A 166 12.58 5.93 -26.72
C ARG A 166 12.69 5.81 -28.24
N GLU A 167 11.66 5.31 -28.91
CA GLU A 167 11.62 5.08 -30.36
C GLU A 167 11.11 6.32 -31.15
N ASP A 168 10.81 7.42 -30.46
CA ASP A 168 10.38 8.73 -31.00
C ASP A 168 11.44 9.82 -30.75
#